data_AF-A0A6S6QWT3-F1
#
_entry.id   AF-A0A6S6QWT3-F1
#
_cell.length_a   1.000
_cell.length_b   1.000
_cell.length_c   1.000
_cell.angle_alpha   90.00
_cell.angle_beta   90.00
_cell.angle_gamma   90.00
#
_symmetry.space_group_name_H-M   'P 1'
#
loop_
_entity.id
_entity.type
_entity.pdbx_description
1 polymer ?
#
loop_
_entity_poly.entity_id
_entity_poly.type
_entity_poly.pdbx_seq_one_letter_code
_entity_poly.pdbx_strand_id
1 'polypeptide(L)'
;MAPDPRLTPPEGIGIPARIAAGAAPLRKEPRPDAPLLTEAIFGEPVEVYGQNEGWAHVQLQNDLYVGWLPGWALDTPLQPTHRVTALRSFVFPGPDIKLPPHEMLSIGSRVTVIGEQGPFAIIAPRGYAVARHLESLAHTEKDFVAVAERFAGTPYLWGGKTSLGLDCSGLVQISLDAVGTKAPRDTDLQEKAIGAEVPFERGSALQRGDLVFWKGHVAIARGDGTLIHANAHHMAVAIEPAEEAIARIKAAGSEITSIRRI
;
A
#
# COMPACT_ATOMS: atom_id res chain seq x y z
N MET A 1 -15.69 12.07 -19.11
CA MET A 1 -14.21 11.98 -19.09
C MET A 1 -13.83 10.62 -19.64
N ALA A 2 -12.78 10.53 -20.45
CA ALA A 2 -12.24 9.24 -20.88
C ALA A 2 -11.75 8.45 -19.64
N PRO A 3 -11.84 7.10 -19.64
CA PRO A 3 -11.33 6.30 -18.53
C PRO A 3 -9.81 6.48 -18.41
N ASP A 4 -9.30 6.50 -17.18
CA ASP A 4 -7.86 6.66 -16.92
C ASP A 4 -7.12 5.40 -17.41
N PRO A 5 -6.13 5.52 -18.29
CA PRO A 5 -5.43 4.35 -18.85
C PRO A 5 -4.71 3.53 -17.79
N ARG A 6 -4.36 4.10 -16.63
CA ARG A 6 -3.76 3.35 -15.50
C ARG A 6 -4.74 2.38 -14.86
N LEU A 7 -6.04 2.65 -14.98
CA LEU A 7 -7.13 1.90 -14.34
C LEU A 7 -8.02 1.14 -15.34
N THR A 8 -7.80 1.35 -16.64
CA THR A 8 -8.61 0.74 -17.69
C THR A 8 -8.13 -0.69 -17.91
N PRO A 9 -8.98 -1.72 -17.73
CA PRO A 9 -8.56 -3.10 -17.90
C PRO A 9 -8.04 -3.34 -19.33
N PRO A 10 -7.01 -4.19 -19.50
CA PRO A 10 -6.56 -4.61 -20.81
C PRO A 10 -7.67 -5.27 -21.63
N GLU A 11 -7.53 -5.30 -22.95
CA GLU A 11 -8.46 -6.03 -23.82
C GLU A 11 -8.44 -7.54 -23.51
N GLY A 12 -9.61 -8.17 -23.57
CA GLY A 12 -9.77 -9.61 -23.34
C GLY A 12 -10.54 -9.94 -22.05
N ILE A 13 -10.54 -11.22 -21.69
CA ILE A 13 -11.18 -11.73 -20.46
C ILE A 13 -10.09 -11.88 -19.40
N GLY A 14 -10.24 -11.18 -18.28
CA GLY A 14 -9.39 -11.33 -17.11
C GLY A 14 -9.58 -12.70 -16.45
N ILE A 15 -8.49 -13.45 -16.29
CA ILE A 15 -8.48 -14.72 -15.56
C ILE A 15 -8.16 -14.43 -14.08
N PRO A 16 -9.04 -14.79 -13.14
CA PRO A 16 -8.77 -14.56 -11.72
C PRO A 16 -7.54 -15.33 -11.23
N ALA A 17 -6.69 -14.63 -10.49
CA ALA A 17 -5.53 -15.15 -9.80
C ALA A 17 -5.31 -14.40 -8.48
N ARG A 18 -4.23 -14.74 -7.76
CA ARG A 18 -3.78 -14.00 -6.58
C ARG A 18 -2.28 -13.79 -6.62
N ILE A 19 -1.82 -12.78 -5.88
CA ILE A 19 -0.41 -12.63 -5.57
C ILE A 19 0.00 -13.72 -4.57
N ALA A 20 1.03 -14.45 -4.93
CA ALA A 20 1.62 -15.51 -4.14
C ALA A 20 3.00 -15.10 -3.62
N ALA A 21 3.71 -14.14 -4.19
CA ALA A 21 4.93 -13.60 -3.58
C ALA A 21 4.63 -12.73 -2.35
N GLY A 22 5.57 -12.60 -1.41
CA GLY A 22 5.47 -11.64 -0.30
C GLY A 22 5.23 -10.20 -0.80
N ALA A 23 5.94 -9.83 -1.86
CA ALA A 23 5.71 -8.63 -2.67
C ALA A 23 6.08 -8.90 -4.13
N ALA A 24 5.38 -8.26 -5.06
CA ALA A 24 5.62 -8.36 -6.50
C ALA A 24 5.62 -6.96 -7.15
N PRO A 25 6.67 -6.60 -7.92
CA PRO A 25 6.74 -5.29 -8.55
C PRO A 25 5.83 -5.23 -9.79
N LEU A 26 4.88 -4.29 -9.82
CA LEU A 26 4.06 -3.98 -10.99
C LEU A 26 4.76 -2.91 -11.83
N ARG A 27 5.13 -3.27 -13.04
CA ARG A 27 5.95 -2.43 -13.93
C ARG A 27 5.17 -1.93 -15.13
N LYS A 28 5.70 -0.87 -15.74
CA LYS A 28 5.14 -0.29 -16.96
C LYS A 28 5.25 -1.20 -18.18
N GLU A 29 6.31 -1.99 -18.26
CA GLU A 29 6.63 -2.84 -19.41
C GLU A 29 7.15 -4.20 -18.91
N PRO A 30 7.05 -5.28 -19.71
CA PRO A 30 7.45 -6.64 -19.32
C PRO A 30 8.97 -6.84 -19.37
N ARG A 31 9.72 -6.04 -18.59
CA ARG A 31 11.18 -6.17 -18.45
C ARG A 31 11.63 -5.76 -17.05
N PRO A 32 12.71 -6.37 -16.52
CA PRO A 32 13.10 -6.23 -15.11
C PRO A 32 13.58 -4.81 -14.75
N ASP A 33 14.04 -4.04 -15.73
CA ASP A 33 14.53 -2.66 -15.61
C ASP A 33 13.45 -1.61 -15.93
N ALA A 34 12.23 -2.01 -16.30
CA ALA A 34 11.15 -1.06 -16.56
C ALA A 34 10.76 -0.30 -15.28
N PRO A 35 10.31 0.97 -15.41
CA PRO A 35 9.84 1.76 -14.27
C PRO A 35 8.82 1.01 -13.41
N LEU A 36 9.02 1.08 -12.09
CA LEU A 36 8.06 0.60 -11.11
C LEU A 36 6.86 1.55 -11.07
N LEU A 37 5.66 0.97 -11.10
CA LEU A 37 4.39 1.70 -10.98
C LEU A 37 3.84 1.57 -9.56
N THR A 38 3.76 0.34 -9.07
CA THR A 38 3.39 0.00 -7.69
C THR A 38 3.96 -1.35 -7.31
N GLU A 39 3.79 -1.77 -6.06
CA GLU A 39 3.94 -3.15 -5.64
C GLU A 39 2.56 -3.77 -5.39
N ALA A 40 2.47 -5.10 -5.49
CA ALA A 40 1.35 -5.90 -5.03
C ALA A 40 1.82 -6.84 -3.92
N ILE A 41 1.03 -7.00 -2.85
CA ILE A 41 1.42 -7.81 -1.68
C ILE A 41 0.73 -9.17 -1.66
N PHE A 42 1.26 -10.09 -0.85
CA PHE A 42 0.74 -11.45 -0.73
C PHE A 42 -0.79 -11.49 -0.51
N GLY A 43 -1.46 -12.33 -1.30
CA GLY A 43 -2.90 -12.56 -1.23
C GLY A 43 -3.76 -11.47 -1.86
N GLU A 44 -3.18 -10.42 -2.46
CA GLU A 44 -3.96 -9.48 -3.25
C GLU A 44 -4.62 -10.20 -4.45
N PRO A 45 -5.94 -10.00 -4.67
CA PRO A 45 -6.61 -10.53 -5.86
C PRO A 45 -6.17 -9.75 -7.10
N VAL A 46 -6.03 -10.47 -8.21
CA VAL A 46 -5.55 -9.92 -9.48
C VAL A 46 -6.26 -10.63 -10.64
N GLU A 47 -6.50 -9.90 -11.72
CA GLU A 47 -6.96 -10.47 -12.99
C GLU A 47 -5.82 -10.47 -14.00
N VAL A 48 -5.62 -11.60 -14.66
CA VAL A 48 -4.56 -11.81 -15.65
C VAL A 48 -5.17 -11.78 -17.05
N TYR A 49 -4.70 -10.86 -17.89
CA TYR A 49 -5.22 -10.65 -19.24
C TYR A 49 -4.35 -11.29 -20.33
N GLY A 50 -3.07 -11.52 -20.02
CA GLY A 50 -2.15 -12.19 -20.92
C GLY A 50 -0.85 -12.54 -20.22
N GLN A 51 -0.18 -13.59 -20.70
CA GLN A 51 1.16 -13.96 -20.25
C GLN A 51 2.08 -14.15 -21.44
N ASN A 52 3.30 -13.63 -21.34
CA ASN A 52 4.33 -13.79 -22.34
C ASN A 52 5.71 -13.76 -21.69
N GLU A 53 6.59 -14.70 -22.06
CA GLU A 53 8.00 -14.73 -21.65
C GLU A 53 8.24 -14.52 -20.13
N GLY A 54 7.40 -15.13 -19.29
CA GLY A 54 7.54 -15.04 -17.83
C GLY A 54 6.95 -13.77 -17.20
N TRP A 55 6.27 -12.93 -17.99
CA TRP A 55 5.52 -11.76 -17.53
C TRP A 55 4.02 -11.97 -17.69
N ALA A 56 3.25 -11.34 -16.81
CA ALA A 56 1.80 -11.30 -16.85
C ALA A 56 1.32 -9.86 -16.93
N HIS A 57 0.46 -9.54 -17.90
CA HIS A 57 -0.26 -8.28 -17.96
C HIS A 57 -1.52 -8.42 -17.09
N VAL A 58 -1.64 -7.57 -16.08
CA VAL A 58 -2.63 -7.75 -15.03
C VAL A 58 -3.33 -6.46 -14.65
N GLN A 59 -4.49 -6.62 -14.00
CA GLN A 59 -5.14 -5.58 -13.21
C GLN A 59 -5.25 -6.01 -11.74
N LEU A 60 -4.69 -5.21 -10.84
CA LEU A 60 -4.85 -5.40 -9.39
C LEU A 60 -6.27 -5.06 -8.98
N GLN A 61 -6.94 -5.94 -8.24
CA GLN A 61 -8.37 -5.76 -7.94
C GLN A 61 -8.62 -4.85 -6.73
N ASN A 62 -7.58 -4.48 -5.97
CA ASN A 62 -7.73 -3.61 -4.81
C ASN A 62 -7.80 -2.11 -5.16
N ASP A 63 -7.15 -1.69 -6.23
CA ASP A 63 -7.07 -0.29 -6.69
C ASP A 63 -7.21 -0.13 -8.20
N LEU A 64 -7.51 -1.22 -8.91
CA LEU A 64 -7.71 -1.30 -10.37
C LEU A 64 -6.48 -0.98 -11.20
N TYR A 65 -5.29 -0.90 -10.58
CA TYR A 65 -4.09 -0.52 -11.28
C TYR A 65 -3.62 -1.59 -12.26
N VAL A 66 -3.24 -1.16 -13.47
CA VAL A 66 -2.83 -2.04 -14.57
C VAL A 66 -1.33 -1.97 -14.81
N GLY A 67 -0.72 -3.12 -15.09
CA GLY A 67 0.69 -3.21 -15.45
C GLY A 67 1.19 -4.64 -15.58
N TRP A 68 2.51 -4.80 -15.56
CA TRP A 68 3.18 -6.07 -15.78
C TRP A 68 3.82 -6.61 -14.50
N LEU A 69 3.46 -7.83 -14.12
CA LEU A 69 4.08 -8.57 -13.01
C LEU A 69 4.93 -9.73 -13.54
N PRO A 70 5.95 -10.19 -12.79
CA PRO A 70 6.55 -11.50 -13.04
C PRO A 70 5.52 -12.62 -12.82
N GLY A 71 5.39 -13.53 -13.78
CA GLY A 71 4.40 -14.63 -13.73
C GLY A 71 4.60 -15.59 -12.55
N TRP A 72 5.84 -15.74 -12.06
CA TRP A 72 6.15 -16.56 -10.88
C TRP A 72 5.51 -16.03 -9.58
N ALA A 73 5.11 -14.75 -9.56
CA ALA A 73 4.46 -14.14 -8.40
C ALA A 73 2.97 -14.48 -8.30
N LEU A 74 2.41 -15.20 -9.26
CA LEU A 74 0.99 -15.52 -9.35
C LEU A 74 0.70 -16.96 -8.93
N ASP A 75 -0.49 -17.16 -8.38
CA ASP A 75 -1.06 -18.48 -8.09
C ASP A 75 -2.58 -18.44 -8.29
N THR A 76 -3.19 -19.61 -8.30
CA THR A 76 -4.64 -19.78 -8.36
C THR A 76 -5.33 -19.05 -7.20
N PRO A 77 -6.56 -18.53 -7.42
CA PRO A 77 -7.33 -17.87 -6.37
C PRO A 77 -7.49 -18.74 -5.14
N LEU A 78 -7.31 -18.12 -3.97
CA LEU A 78 -7.51 -18.75 -2.67
C LEU A 78 -8.21 -17.73 -1.79
N GLN A 79 -9.33 -18.13 -1.18
CA GLN A 79 -10.13 -17.22 -0.38
C GLN A 79 -9.44 -16.90 0.96
N PRO A 80 -9.09 -15.63 1.22
CA PRO A 80 -8.46 -15.25 2.48
C PRO A 80 -9.47 -15.26 3.63
N THR A 81 -8.98 -15.54 4.84
CA THR A 81 -9.77 -15.47 6.08
C THR A 81 -9.26 -14.38 7.02
N HIS A 82 -7.98 -14.03 6.90
CA HIS A 82 -7.29 -13.07 7.76
C HIS A 82 -6.44 -12.11 6.93
N ARG A 83 -6.01 -11.03 7.58
CA ARG A 83 -4.97 -10.13 7.07
C ARG A 83 -3.89 -9.90 8.11
N VAL A 84 -2.71 -9.53 7.63
CA VAL A 84 -1.61 -9.06 8.49
C VAL A 84 -1.92 -7.64 8.98
N THR A 85 -1.89 -7.42 10.29
CA THR A 85 -2.08 -6.10 10.95
C THR A 85 -0.81 -5.56 11.60
N ALA A 86 0.14 -6.44 11.93
CA ALA A 86 1.51 -6.02 12.24
C ALA A 86 2.15 -5.38 11.01
N LEU A 87 3.11 -4.47 11.21
CA LEU A 87 3.82 -3.80 10.10
C LEU A 87 4.41 -4.80 9.12
N ARG A 88 4.96 -5.90 9.66
CA ARG A 88 5.44 -7.07 8.91
C ARG A 88 5.29 -8.34 9.73
N SER A 89 5.14 -9.46 9.04
CA SER A 89 5.19 -10.80 9.62
C SER A 89 6.08 -11.71 8.76
N PHE A 90 6.40 -12.89 9.27
CA PHE A 90 7.24 -13.86 8.59
C PHE A 90 6.51 -15.20 8.51
N VAL A 91 6.77 -15.92 7.43
CA VAL A 91 6.25 -17.28 7.22
C VAL A 91 7.37 -18.28 7.46
N PHE A 92 7.10 -19.20 8.38
CA PHE A 92 8.00 -20.25 8.81
C PHE A 92 7.56 -21.61 8.25
N PRO A 93 8.51 -22.53 7.97
CA PRO A 93 8.17 -23.89 7.53
C PRO A 93 7.56 -24.75 8.65
N GLY A 94 7.65 -24.31 9.91
CA GLY A 94 7.09 -24.96 11.09
C GLY A 94 6.76 -23.95 12.19
N PRO A 95 6.07 -24.36 13.26
CA PRO A 95 5.64 -23.49 14.36
C PRO A 95 6.79 -23.21 15.36
N ASP A 96 7.93 -22.75 14.86
CA ASP A 96 9.10 -22.41 15.67
C ASP A 96 9.79 -21.17 15.10
N ILE A 97 9.94 -20.14 15.96
CA ILE A 97 10.56 -18.85 15.61
C ILE A 97 12.06 -18.98 15.27
N LYS A 98 12.68 -20.11 15.62
CA LYS A 98 14.10 -20.40 15.32
C LYS A 98 14.29 -20.98 13.93
N LEU A 99 13.22 -21.41 13.26
CA LEU A 99 13.31 -21.90 11.89
C LEU A 99 13.56 -20.72 10.93
N PRO A 100 14.29 -20.93 9.83
CA PRO A 100 14.51 -19.87 8.85
C PRO A 100 13.18 -19.52 8.17
N PRO A 101 12.69 -18.28 8.29
CA PRO A 101 11.52 -17.88 7.53
C PRO A 101 11.85 -17.85 6.04
N HIS A 102 10.90 -18.25 5.20
CA HIS A 102 11.09 -18.29 3.74
C HIS A 102 10.28 -17.22 2.99
N GLU A 103 9.47 -16.43 3.70
CA GLU A 103 8.68 -15.35 3.13
C GLU A 103 8.44 -14.26 4.18
N MET A 104 8.35 -13.01 3.75
CA MET A 104 7.94 -11.88 4.57
C MET A 104 6.62 -11.32 4.04
N LEU A 105 5.68 -11.06 4.94
CA LEU A 105 4.38 -10.48 4.62
C LEU A 105 4.33 -9.05 5.16
N SER A 106 3.88 -8.09 4.35
CA SER A 106 3.65 -6.72 4.81
C SER A 106 2.24 -6.59 5.41
N ILE A 107 2.01 -5.56 6.23
CA ILE A 107 0.66 -5.16 6.65
C ILE A 107 -0.29 -5.11 5.44
N GLY A 108 -1.51 -5.61 5.62
CA GLY A 108 -2.52 -5.73 4.56
C GLY A 108 -2.44 -7.03 3.75
N SER A 109 -1.33 -7.79 3.82
CA SER A 109 -1.24 -9.10 3.17
C SER A 109 -2.37 -10.01 3.64
N ARG A 110 -3.03 -10.69 2.69
CA ARG A 110 -4.21 -11.52 2.95
C ARG A 110 -3.81 -12.99 2.97
N VAL A 111 -4.24 -13.72 4.00
CA VAL A 111 -3.87 -15.13 4.21
C VAL A 111 -5.10 -15.98 4.51
N THR A 112 -4.99 -17.28 4.23
CA THR A 112 -6.00 -18.27 4.57
C THR A 112 -5.51 -19.07 5.78
N VAL A 113 -5.96 -18.69 6.96
CA VAL A 113 -5.73 -19.46 8.19
C VAL A 113 -6.65 -20.68 8.21
N ILE A 114 -6.07 -21.86 8.41
CA ILE A 114 -6.77 -23.16 8.45
C ILE A 114 -6.70 -23.85 9.82
N GLY A 115 -6.00 -23.24 10.78
CA GLY A 115 -5.84 -23.75 12.13
C GLY A 115 -4.78 -22.97 12.89
N GLU A 116 -4.54 -23.36 14.12
CA GLU A 116 -3.53 -22.76 15.00
C GLU A 116 -2.74 -23.86 15.71
N GLN A 117 -1.48 -23.55 16.02
CA GLN A 117 -0.60 -24.40 16.81
C GLN A 117 0.24 -23.53 17.74
N GLY A 118 -0.16 -23.46 19.02
CA GLY A 118 0.47 -22.58 19.99
C GLY A 118 0.36 -21.10 19.56
N PRO A 119 1.45 -20.32 19.50
CA PRO A 119 1.41 -18.92 19.09
C PRO A 119 1.37 -18.70 17.57
N PHE A 120 1.27 -19.77 16.78
CA PHE A 120 1.28 -19.71 15.32
C PHE A 120 -0.09 -20.01 14.72
N ALA A 121 -0.44 -19.23 13.70
CA ALA A 121 -1.51 -19.56 12.76
C ALA A 121 -0.93 -20.41 11.62
N ILE A 122 -1.66 -21.47 11.25
CA ILE A 122 -1.35 -22.32 10.10
C ILE A 122 -1.97 -21.64 8.87
N ILE A 123 -1.12 -21.14 7.97
CA ILE A 123 -1.53 -20.46 6.74
C ILE A 123 -1.42 -21.40 5.53
N ALA A 124 -2.51 -21.58 4.80
CA ALA A 124 -2.53 -22.39 3.59
C ALA A 124 -1.99 -21.61 2.37
N PRO A 125 -1.31 -22.27 1.42
CA PRO A 125 -0.63 -23.58 1.53
C PRO A 125 0.77 -23.47 2.17
N ARG A 126 1.12 -22.31 2.77
CA ARG A 126 2.49 -21.80 2.84
C ARG A 126 3.20 -21.88 4.18
N GLY A 127 2.59 -22.37 5.25
CA GLY A 127 3.30 -22.66 6.50
C GLY A 127 2.69 -21.97 7.70
N TYR A 128 3.52 -21.33 8.52
CA TYR A 128 3.14 -20.82 9.84
C TYR A 128 3.49 -19.35 9.97
N ALA A 129 2.58 -18.52 10.46
CA ALA A 129 2.83 -17.13 10.81
C ALA A 129 2.48 -16.89 12.28
N VAL A 130 3.08 -15.88 12.91
CA VAL A 130 2.73 -15.55 14.31
C VAL A 130 1.28 -15.08 14.36
N ALA A 131 0.42 -15.78 15.12
CA ALA A 131 -1.02 -15.54 15.14
C ALA A 131 -1.38 -14.11 15.55
N ARG A 132 -0.64 -13.52 16.50
CA ARG A 132 -0.85 -12.13 16.97
C ARG A 132 -0.60 -11.05 15.91
N HIS A 133 0.01 -11.39 14.78
CA HIS A 133 0.21 -10.47 13.66
C HIS A 133 -0.96 -10.47 12.69
N LEU A 134 -1.93 -11.36 12.89
CA LEU A 134 -3.07 -11.57 12.01
C LEU A 134 -4.35 -11.18 12.72
N GLU A 135 -5.28 -10.63 11.96
CA GLU A 135 -6.65 -10.38 12.39
C GLU A 135 -7.63 -10.85 11.31
N SER A 136 -8.88 -11.11 11.70
CA SER A 136 -9.92 -11.44 10.72
C SER A 136 -10.09 -10.32 9.69
N LEU A 137 -10.56 -10.65 8.48
CA LEU A 137 -10.80 -9.63 7.44
C LEU A 137 -11.80 -8.54 7.85
N ALA A 138 -12.69 -8.84 8.80
CA ALA A 138 -13.70 -7.91 9.31
C ALA A 138 -13.14 -6.91 10.35
N HIS A 139 -11.95 -7.17 10.90
CA HIS A 139 -11.29 -6.21 11.79
C HIS A 139 -11.08 -4.87 11.05
N THR A 140 -11.01 -3.75 11.74
CA THR A 140 -10.53 -2.47 11.22
C THR A 140 -9.76 -1.74 12.31
N GLU A 141 -8.68 -1.09 11.92
CA GLU A 141 -7.99 -0.14 12.80
C GLU A 141 -8.91 1.06 13.03
N LYS A 142 -8.70 1.79 14.14
CA LYS A 142 -9.56 2.93 14.50
C LYS A 142 -9.09 4.27 13.93
N ASP A 143 -7.79 4.38 13.67
CA ASP A 143 -7.14 5.63 13.29
C ASP A 143 -6.05 5.33 12.25
N PHE A 144 -6.27 5.78 11.02
CA PHE A 144 -5.32 5.58 9.93
C PHE A 144 -4.04 6.41 10.12
N VAL A 145 -4.09 7.53 10.85
CA VAL A 145 -2.90 8.31 11.16
C VAL A 145 -2.00 7.52 12.11
N ALA A 146 -2.58 6.81 13.08
CA ALA A 146 -1.83 5.90 13.95
C ALA A 146 -1.20 4.73 13.20
N VAL A 147 -1.84 4.26 12.11
CA VAL A 147 -1.25 3.26 11.21
C VAL A 147 -0.08 3.86 10.42
N ALA A 148 -0.24 5.07 9.87
CA ALA A 148 0.84 5.77 9.16
C ALA A 148 2.06 5.98 10.06
N GLU A 149 1.85 6.36 11.33
CA GLU A 149 2.91 6.58 12.32
C GLU A 149 3.78 5.33 12.55
N ARG A 150 3.24 4.12 12.39
CA ARG A 150 4.01 2.85 12.49
C ARG A 150 5.10 2.74 11.42
N PHE A 151 4.99 3.49 10.32
CA PHE A 151 5.95 3.47 9.22
C PHE A 151 7.08 4.49 9.38
N ALA A 152 7.07 5.35 10.40
CA ALA A 152 8.13 6.36 10.60
C ALA A 152 9.54 5.73 10.51
N GLY A 153 10.39 6.29 9.65
CA GLY A 153 11.73 5.77 9.36
C GLY A 153 11.82 4.74 8.23
N THR A 154 10.70 4.24 7.69
CA THR A 154 10.71 3.37 6.50
C THR A 154 11.31 4.13 5.31
N PRO A 155 12.27 3.56 4.55
CA PRO A 155 12.85 4.23 3.40
C PRO A 155 11.82 4.64 2.33
N TYR A 156 12.08 5.77 1.68
CA TYR A 156 11.31 6.18 0.50
C TYR A 156 11.68 5.30 -0.69
N LEU A 157 10.67 4.72 -1.33
CA LEU A 157 10.80 3.97 -2.57
C LEU A 157 9.71 4.43 -3.53
N TRP A 158 10.09 4.99 -4.68
CA TRP A 158 9.14 5.31 -5.74
C TRP A 158 8.38 4.05 -6.17
N GLY A 159 7.06 4.07 -6.18
CA GLY A 159 6.22 2.90 -6.46
C GLY A 159 6.06 1.96 -5.26
N GLY A 160 6.72 2.23 -4.12
CA GLY A 160 6.69 1.38 -2.94
C GLY A 160 5.31 1.31 -2.28
N LYS A 161 4.87 0.09 -1.94
CA LYS A 161 3.61 -0.21 -1.25
C LYS A 161 3.81 -1.33 -0.21
N THR A 162 4.99 -1.37 0.42
CA THR A 162 5.34 -2.42 1.39
C THR A 162 5.94 -1.83 2.66
N SER A 163 6.07 -2.67 3.70
CA SER A 163 6.71 -2.29 4.96
C SER A 163 8.23 -2.08 4.90
N LEU A 164 8.84 -2.29 3.72
CA LEU A 164 10.27 -2.09 3.47
C LEU A 164 10.55 -0.81 2.67
N GLY A 165 9.56 -0.32 1.91
CA GLY A 165 9.71 0.86 1.09
C GLY A 165 8.35 1.42 0.67
N LEU A 166 8.19 2.73 0.79
CA LEU A 166 6.94 3.43 0.49
C LEU A 166 7.18 4.70 -0.30
N ASP A 167 6.22 5.05 -1.15
CA ASP A 167 6.05 6.44 -1.59
C ASP A 167 4.88 7.12 -0.85
N CYS A 168 4.67 8.39 -1.16
CA CYS A 168 3.74 9.25 -0.45
C CYS A 168 2.30 8.73 -0.53
N SER A 169 1.82 8.38 -1.72
CA SER A 169 0.47 7.88 -1.92
C SER A 169 0.30 6.42 -1.48
N GLY A 170 1.36 5.61 -1.52
CA GLY A 170 1.39 4.26 -0.93
C GLY A 170 1.18 4.28 0.59
N LEU A 171 1.81 5.22 1.30
CA LEU A 171 1.59 5.42 2.74
C LEU A 171 0.11 5.74 3.04
N VAL A 172 -0.49 6.67 2.29
CA VAL A 172 -1.91 7.04 2.44
C VAL A 172 -2.81 5.83 2.14
N GLN A 173 -2.54 5.13 1.04
CA GLN A 173 -3.35 3.99 0.59
C GLN A 173 -3.38 2.87 1.63
N ILE A 174 -2.22 2.46 2.15
CA ILE A 174 -2.12 1.39 3.15
C ILE A 174 -2.78 1.80 4.46
N SER A 175 -2.59 3.06 4.87
CA SER A 175 -3.16 3.58 6.13
C SER A 175 -4.68 3.60 6.08
N LEU A 176 -5.26 4.06 4.97
CA LEU A 176 -6.72 4.08 4.78
C LEU A 176 -7.31 2.67 4.64
N ASP A 177 -6.62 1.76 3.94
CA ASP A 177 -7.08 0.37 3.81
C ASP A 177 -7.20 -0.32 5.19
N ALA A 178 -6.28 -0.02 6.11
CA ALA A 178 -6.29 -0.58 7.46
C ALA A 178 -7.53 -0.20 8.30
N VAL A 179 -8.15 0.95 8.02
CA VAL A 179 -9.42 1.39 8.63
C VAL A 179 -10.66 1.07 7.77
N GLY A 180 -10.47 0.39 6.64
CA GLY A 180 -11.55 -0.03 5.73
C GLY A 180 -11.90 0.97 4.62
N THR A 181 -11.14 2.05 4.45
CA THR A 181 -11.35 3.05 3.41
C THR A 181 -10.44 2.78 2.21
N LYS A 182 -11.02 2.62 1.02
CA LYS A 182 -10.24 2.42 -0.21
C LYS A 182 -9.74 3.75 -0.76
N ALA A 183 -8.52 3.73 -1.27
CA ALA A 183 -7.91 4.87 -1.96
C ALA A 183 -7.24 4.41 -3.27
N PRO A 184 -7.32 5.22 -4.34
CA PRO A 184 -6.53 5.01 -5.54
C PRO A 184 -5.02 5.00 -5.24
N ARG A 185 -4.22 4.45 -6.15
CA ARG A 185 -2.76 4.32 -5.95
C ARG A 185 -1.99 5.64 -6.04
N ASP A 186 -2.39 6.51 -6.95
CA ASP A 186 -1.64 7.73 -7.29
C ASP A 186 -2.23 8.97 -6.65
N THR A 187 -1.35 9.89 -6.26
CA THR A 187 -1.70 11.15 -5.59
C THR A 187 -2.77 11.95 -6.34
N ASP A 188 -2.68 12.06 -7.66
CA ASP A 188 -3.63 12.85 -8.47
C ASP A 188 -5.02 12.19 -8.56
N LEU A 189 -5.09 10.87 -8.41
CA LEU A 189 -6.33 10.12 -8.32
C LEU A 189 -6.90 10.17 -6.91
N GLN A 190 -6.04 10.08 -5.88
CA GLN A 190 -6.44 10.25 -4.48
C GLN A 190 -7.07 11.63 -4.28
N GLU A 191 -6.39 12.70 -4.67
CA GLU A 191 -6.87 14.08 -4.53
C GLU A 191 -8.30 14.29 -5.05
N LYS A 192 -8.65 13.63 -6.15
CA LYS A 192 -9.98 13.72 -6.79
C LYS A 192 -11.02 12.82 -6.14
N ALA A 193 -10.63 11.68 -5.58
CA ALA A 193 -11.53 10.59 -5.22
C ALA A 193 -11.83 10.47 -3.72
N ILE A 194 -10.92 10.90 -2.85
CA ILE A 194 -11.05 10.67 -1.40
C ILE A 194 -11.26 11.97 -0.61
N GLY A 195 -12.00 11.83 0.50
CA GLY A 195 -12.32 12.90 1.44
C GLY A 195 -13.16 14.03 0.87
N ALA A 196 -13.56 14.95 1.74
CA ALA A 196 -14.19 16.23 1.40
C ALA A 196 -13.14 17.34 1.36
N GLU A 197 -13.29 18.28 0.44
CA GLU A 197 -12.41 19.46 0.37
C GLU A 197 -12.55 20.31 1.63
N VAL A 198 -11.42 20.71 2.20
CA VAL A 198 -11.35 21.62 3.34
C VAL A 198 -10.85 22.97 2.85
N PRO A 199 -11.59 24.07 3.07
CA PRO A 199 -11.10 25.42 2.78
C PRO A 199 -9.80 25.68 3.55
N PHE A 200 -8.71 25.86 2.80
CA PHE A 200 -7.41 26.18 3.38
C PHE A 200 -7.10 27.66 3.17
N GLU A 201 -7.43 28.46 4.18
CA GLU A 201 -6.96 29.84 4.28
C GLU A 201 -5.62 29.88 5.00
N ARG A 202 -4.83 30.92 4.73
CA ARG A 202 -3.53 31.11 5.37
C ARG A 202 -3.72 31.22 6.89
N GLY A 203 -3.23 30.23 7.65
CA GLY A 203 -3.34 30.17 9.11
C GLY A 203 -4.38 29.16 9.63
N SER A 204 -5.13 28.48 8.76
CA SER A 204 -5.99 27.37 9.17
C SER A 204 -5.17 26.23 9.76
N ALA A 205 -5.46 25.84 11.00
CA ALA A 205 -4.80 24.72 11.67
C ALA A 205 -5.24 23.40 11.01
N LEU A 206 -4.25 22.60 10.58
CA LEU A 206 -4.50 21.25 10.06
C LEU A 206 -5.01 20.35 11.19
N GLN A 207 -6.07 19.59 10.91
CA GLN A 207 -6.61 18.60 11.83
C GLN A 207 -5.95 17.24 11.61
N ARG A 208 -5.95 16.39 12.65
CA ARG A 208 -5.48 15.01 12.52
C ARG A 208 -6.30 14.30 11.45
N GLY A 209 -5.61 13.73 10.47
CA GLY A 209 -6.22 13.03 9.34
C GLY A 209 -6.49 13.90 8.11
N ASP A 210 -6.21 15.21 8.15
CA ASP A 210 -6.21 16.00 6.93
C ASP A 210 -5.11 15.49 5.97
N LEU A 211 -5.49 15.24 4.73
CA LEU A 211 -4.58 14.92 3.65
C LEU A 211 -4.22 16.21 2.92
N VAL A 212 -2.95 16.59 2.94
CA VAL A 212 -2.44 17.78 2.27
C VAL A 212 -1.83 17.36 0.94
N PHE A 213 -2.36 17.88 -0.15
CA PHE A 213 -1.94 17.55 -1.51
C PHE A 213 -1.10 18.66 -2.12
N TRP A 214 -0.11 18.25 -2.89
CA TRP A 214 0.67 19.07 -3.82
C TRP A 214 0.71 18.35 -5.16
N LYS A 215 1.15 19.05 -6.22
CA LYS A 215 1.40 18.39 -7.51
C LYS A 215 2.43 17.26 -7.34
N GLY A 216 1.95 16.02 -7.41
CA GLY A 216 2.76 14.80 -7.30
C GLY A 216 3.17 14.40 -5.88
N HIS A 217 2.61 15.00 -4.83
CA HIS A 217 2.95 14.66 -3.44
C HIS A 217 1.76 14.76 -2.49
N VAL A 218 1.74 13.95 -1.43
CA VAL A 218 0.71 13.96 -0.40
C VAL A 218 1.32 13.74 0.99
N ALA A 219 0.74 14.37 2.00
CA ALA A 219 1.08 14.15 3.40
C ALA A 219 -0.17 14.01 4.27
N ILE A 220 -0.02 13.35 5.42
CA ILE A 220 -1.07 13.19 6.43
C ILE A 220 -0.77 14.12 7.61
N ALA A 221 -1.71 14.96 7.99
CA ALA A 221 -1.60 15.80 9.18
C ALA A 221 -1.84 14.99 10.45
N ARG A 222 -1.01 15.21 11.47
CA ARG A 222 -1.07 14.49 12.75
C ARG A 222 -1.93 15.19 13.81
N GLY A 223 -2.27 16.47 13.57
CA GLY A 223 -3.12 17.31 14.44
C GLY A 223 -2.37 18.06 15.55
N ASP A 224 -1.08 17.80 15.71
CA ASP A 224 -0.18 18.45 16.67
C ASP A 224 0.74 19.50 15.99
N GLY A 225 0.34 19.98 14.81
CA GLY A 225 1.17 20.88 13.98
C GLY A 225 2.25 20.16 13.16
N THR A 226 2.26 18.82 13.14
CA THR A 226 3.19 18.03 12.33
C THR A 226 2.52 17.26 11.20
N LEU A 227 3.31 16.93 10.17
CA LEU A 227 2.94 16.05 9.07
C LEU A 227 3.67 14.71 9.18
N ILE A 228 3.09 13.65 8.64
CA ILE A 228 3.78 12.41 8.29
C ILE A 228 3.63 12.12 6.80
N HIS A 229 4.74 11.77 6.14
CA HIS A 229 4.77 11.43 4.72
C HIS A 229 6.04 10.69 4.31
N ALA A 230 5.95 9.82 3.30
CA ALA A 230 7.13 9.31 2.61
C ALA A 230 7.59 10.35 1.59
N ASN A 231 8.83 10.84 1.69
CA ASN A 231 9.29 11.93 0.82
C ASN A 231 10.76 11.76 0.37
N ALA A 232 11.07 12.33 -0.79
CA ALA A 232 12.41 12.29 -1.39
C ALA A 232 13.39 13.31 -0.79
N HIS A 233 12.95 14.20 0.11
CA HIS A 233 13.84 15.12 0.82
C HIS A 233 14.61 14.38 1.93
N HIS A 234 13.88 13.60 2.74
CA HIS A 234 14.43 12.76 3.80
C HIS A 234 14.81 11.36 3.32
N MET A 235 14.37 10.97 2.12
CA MET A 235 14.45 9.59 1.60
C MET A 235 13.85 8.55 2.55
N ALA A 236 12.81 8.94 3.30
CA ALA A 236 12.11 8.12 4.28
C ALA A 236 10.68 8.62 4.53
N VAL A 237 9.90 7.82 5.26
CA VAL A 237 8.70 8.26 5.99
C VAL A 237 9.15 9.12 7.17
N ALA A 238 8.95 10.43 7.07
CA ALA A 238 9.38 11.39 8.07
C ALA A 238 8.16 12.01 8.80
N ILE A 239 8.36 12.35 10.07
CA ILE A 239 7.49 13.22 10.85
C ILE A 239 8.22 14.55 11.00
N GLU A 240 7.59 15.66 10.61
CA GLU A 240 8.21 16.99 10.66
C GLU A 240 7.17 18.11 10.88
N PRO A 241 7.59 19.31 11.33
CA PRO A 241 6.69 20.45 11.48
C PRO A 241 6.01 20.82 10.15
N ALA A 242 4.68 20.98 10.18
CA ALA A 242 3.89 21.25 8.99
C ALA A 242 4.29 22.57 8.33
N GLU A 243 4.51 23.63 9.12
CA GLU A 243 4.89 24.95 8.60
C GLU A 243 6.22 24.92 7.85
N GLU A 244 7.23 24.23 8.41
CA GLU A 244 8.55 24.08 7.79
C GLU A 244 8.48 23.26 6.50
N ALA A 245 7.74 22.14 6.52
CA ALA A 245 7.53 21.30 5.35
C ALA A 245 6.83 22.06 4.22
N ILE A 246 5.73 22.76 4.53
CA ILE A 246 4.97 23.57 3.57
C ILE A 246 5.85 24.67 2.98
N ALA A 247 6.60 25.39 3.81
CA ALA A 247 7.50 26.44 3.36
C ALA A 247 8.61 25.91 2.44
N ARG A 248 9.22 24.78 2.80
CA ARG A 248 10.27 24.12 2.00
C ARG A 248 9.73 23.63 0.66
N ILE A 249 8.58 22.97 0.63
CA ILE A 249 7.96 22.44 -0.61
C ILE A 249 7.56 23.60 -1.53
N LYS A 250 7.04 24.70 -0.96
CA LYS A 250 6.77 25.93 -1.71
C LYS A 250 8.03 26.54 -2.29
N ALA A 251 9.13 26.60 -1.53
CA ALA A 251 10.41 27.10 -2.02
C ALA A 251 10.99 26.22 -3.16
N ALA A 252 10.66 24.93 -3.18
CA ALA A 252 10.98 24.02 -4.28
C ALA A 252 10.02 24.13 -5.49
N GLY A 253 9.06 25.05 -5.46
CA GLY A 253 8.17 25.38 -6.59
C GLY A 253 6.85 24.62 -6.62
N SER A 254 6.43 23.99 -5.52
CA SER A 254 5.15 23.29 -5.43
C SER A 254 4.25 23.88 -4.35
N GLU A 255 3.06 24.34 -4.71
CA GLU A 255 2.06 24.85 -3.77
C GLU A 255 1.03 23.77 -3.42
N ILE A 256 0.37 23.93 -2.27
CA ILE A 256 -0.74 23.06 -1.87
C ILE A 256 -1.83 23.20 -2.92
N THR A 257 -2.25 22.07 -3.49
CA THR A 257 -3.32 22.01 -4.50
C THR A 257 -4.69 21.86 -3.84
N SER A 258 -4.77 21.05 -2.78
CA SER A 258 -5.98 20.92 -1.97
C SER A 258 -5.68 20.31 -0.59
N ILE A 259 -6.66 20.41 0.30
CA ILE A 259 -6.70 19.64 1.54
C ILE A 259 -7.98 18.83 1.54
N ARG A 260 -7.87 17.53 1.85
CA ARG A 260 -9.00 16.59 1.90
C ARG A 260 -9.13 16.01 3.30
N ARG A 261 -10.35 15.94 3.83
CA ARG A 261 -10.66 15.30 5.12
C ARG A 261 -11.51 14.05 4.91
N ILE A 262 -11.07 12.94 5.50
CA ILE A 262 -11.75 11.64 5.45
C ILE A 262 -12.96 11.62 6.39
#